data_AF-A0A2A2I914-F1
#
_entry.id   AF-A0A2A2I914-F1
#
_cell.length_a   1.000
_cell.length_b   1.000
_cell.length_c   1.000
_cell.angle_alpha   90.00
_cell.angle_beta   90.00
_cell.angle_gamma   90.00
#
_symmetry.space_group_name_H-M   'P 1'
#
loop_
_entity.id
_entity.type
_entity.pdbx_description
1 polymer ?
#
loop_
_entity_poly.entity_id
_entity_poly.type
_entity_poly.pdbx_seq_one_letter_code
_entity_poly.pdbx_strand_id
1 'polypeptide(L)'
;MEVSLSATGNWKIDNSEKEYYGDLYLNKDEGGIALYIRIPNNGPIMSYFELPLNIPFIKGSTMNGAKITLLDCVRIKTESKVGSEEVFGYQANFMLDGVNFETKDDVRFSKMKISIPGIIEWGNISNYSKPKYDGKRDVLIELDRTEPIEIYSNGEYSLSYFLDYSYPGYNLVQEEITLKQSPYLIIESNSLQPLEWFMGKAKQMKRLIEIALAEPFGFDKMIVESPEIYYEFDDNEKRNRAIEVIHANKENISNNNNYRRLRHDFLFRLNELRNANFSKWQDISLVMEPIIELYIDSLYNEKLSISRHFQNMVQALETYHSRRLCNTLPDFKKRVEQLISIRPEGFKEEDRKFLLKGSFKYVTLRSRLADLLIADYTFRFYTGEISHLDFPKVIADTRNYYTHYDKKLEDRALKGEDLINSIHILRNILEFYLLKEFGFGEEFIHERIRERIKPIKISNDVKKTDQSKRHV
;
A
#
# COMPACT_ATOMS: atom_id res chain seq x y z
N MET A 1 -9.31 5.02 -19.44
CA MET A 1 -10.10 5.91 -18.61
C MET A 1 -10.97 6.76 -19.51
N GLU A 2 -12.26 6.42 -19.59
CA GLU A 2 -13.25 7.26 -20.28
C GLU A 2 -13.58 8.45 -19.38
N VAL A 3 -13.47 9.67 -19.88
CA VAL A 3 -13.81 10.90 -19.14
C VAL A 3 -15.02 11.56 -19.79
N SER A 4 -15.87 12.18 -18.97
CA SER A 4 -17.11 12.82 -19.41
C SER A 4 -17.04 14.34 -19.28
N LEU A 5 -17.58 15.08 -20.25
CA LEU A 5 -17.64 16.55 -20.18
C LEU A 5 -18.39 16.94 -18.92
N SER A 6 -17.69 17.61 -18.00
CA SER A 6 -18.22 17.95 -16.68
C SER A 6 -18.51 19.43 -16.55
N ALA A 7 -17.66 20.28 -17.12
CA ALA A 7 -17.87 21.71 -17.13
C ALA A 7 -17.12 22.38 -18.28
N THR A 8 -17.57 23.57 -18.66
CA THR A 8 -16.86 24.49 -19.54
C THR A 8 -16.60 25.77 -18.77
N GLY A 9 -15.47 26.44 -19.01
CA GLY A 9 -15.08 27.60 -18.22
C GLY A 9 -13.90 28.38 -18.78
N ASN A 10 -13.47 29.37 -18.00
CA ASN A 10 -12.27 30.16 -18.24
C ASN A 10 -11.18 29.76 -17.25
N TRP A 11 -9.95 29.70 -17.74
CA TRP A 11 -8.80 29.12 -17.04
C TRP A 11 -7.60 30.05 -17.15
N LYS A 12 -6.90 30.28 -16.05
CA LYS A 12 -5.62 30.99 -15.98
C LYS A 12 -4.53 30.01 -15.62
N ILE A 13 -3.43 30.08 -16.37
CA ILE A 13 -2.26 29.21 -16.20
C ILE A 13 -1.24 29.92 -15.30
N ASP A 14 -0.81 29.26 -14.23
CA ASP A 14 0.11 29.80 -13.24
C ASP A 14 -0.33 31.21 -12.78
N ASN A 15 0.59 32.18 -12.80
CA ASN A 15 0.34 33.57 -12.42
C ASN A 15 0.01 34.45 -13.65
N SER A 16 -0.39 33.85 -14.78
CA SER A 16 -0.77 34.60 -15.97
C SER A 16 -2.13 35.27 -15.79
N GLU A 17 -2.24 36.53 -16.18
CA GLU A 17 -3.55 37.21 -16.28
C GLU A 17 -4.33 36.80 -17.52
N LYS A 18 -3.70 36.11 -18.48
CA LYS A 18 -4.36 35.67 -19.71
C LYS A 18 -5.34 34.55 -19.37
N GLU A 19 -6.61 34.78 -19.69
CA GLU A 19 -7.67 33.79 -19.59
C GLU A 19 -7.78 32.98 -20.88
N TYR A 20 -7.97 31.68 -20.69
CA TYR A 20 -8.16 30.72 -21.75
C TYR A 20 -9.51 30.04 -21.60
N TYR A 21 -10.24 29.90 -22.70
CA TYR A 21 -11.47 29.10 -22.72
C TYR A 21 -11.10 27.61 -22.75
N GLY A 22 -11.86 26.77 -22.04
CA GLY A 22 -11.60 25.34 -22.04
C GLY A 22 -12.68 24.48 -21.40
N ASP A 23 -12.62 23.19 -21.75
CA ASP A 23 -13.56 22.15 -21.34
C ASP A 23 -12.90 21.20 -20.33
N LEU A 24 -13.51 21.05 -19.16
CA LEU A 24 -13.12 20.13 -18.10
C LEU A 24 -13.91 18.82 -18.23
N TYR A 25 -13.17 17.72 -18.29
CA TYR A 25 -13.69 16.37 -18.33
C TYR A 25 -13.26 15.61 -17.08
N LEU A 26 -14.21 14.94 -16.42
CA LEU A 26 -13.97 14.18 -15.22
C LEU A 26 -14.43 12.73 -15.38
N ASN A 27 -13.72 11.84 -14.69
CA ASN A 27 -14.20 10.52 -14.29
C ASN A 27 -14.01 10.42 -12.78
N LYS A 28 -15.07 10.68 -12.01
CA LYS A 28 -15.02 10.67 -10.53
C LYS A 28 -14.78 9.27 -9.95
N ASP A 29 -15.10 8.22 -10.70
CA ASP A 29 -14.98 6.83 -10.27
C ASP A 29 -13.55 6.29 -10.46
N GLU A 30 -12.84 6.77 -11.49
CA GLU A 30 -11.45 6.40 -11.76
C GLU A 30 -10.44 7.51 -11.44
N GLY A 31 -10.89 8.68 -10.96
CA GLY A 31 -10.01 9.82 -10.65
C GLY A 31 -9.49 10.58 -11.87
N GLY A 32 -10.12 10.41 -13.03
CA GLY A 32 -9.72 11.08 -14.27
C GLY A 32 -10.04 12.57 -14.25
N ILE A 33 -9.02 13.40 -14.54
CA ILE A 33 -9.15 14.85 -14.62
C ILE A 33 -8.44 15.32 -15.88
N ALA A 34 -9.18 15.83 -16.86
CA ALA A 34 -8.63 16.35 -18.09
C ALA A 34 -9.20 17.73 -18.42
N LEU A 35 -8.34 18.70 -18.71
CA LEU A 35 -8.69 20.03 -19.18
C LEU A 35 -8.22 20.21 -20.62
N TYR A 36 -9.14 20.56 -21.52
CA TYR A 36 -8.81 20.92 -22.90
C TYR A 36 -8.96 22.43 -23.08
N ILE A 37 -7.82 23.11 -23.16
CA ILE A 37 -7.74 24.53 -23.48
C ILE A 37 -7.91 24.70 -24.98
N ARG A 38 -8.77 25.63 -25.39
CA ARG A 38 -9.08 25.92 -26.79
C ARG A 38 -8.72 27.37 -27.08
N ILE A 39 -7.85 27.56 -28.07
CA ILE A 39 -7.42 28.89 -28.50
C ILE A 39 -7.86 29.09 -29.94
N PRO A 40 -8.77 30.03 -30.23
CA PRO A 40 -9.16 30.36 -31.60
C PRO A 40 -7.93 30.73 -32.43
N ASN A 41 -7.77 30.09 -33.60
CA ASN A 41 -6.64 30.29 -34.50
C ASN A 41 -7.08 30.24 -35.96
N ASN A 42 -7.18 31.41 -36.59
CA ASN A 42 -7.44 31.56 -38.02
C ASN A 42 -6.15 31.65 -38.85
N GLY A 43 -4.98 31.52 -38.21
CA GLY A 43 -3.66 31.66 -38.82
C GLY A 43 -2.93 30.33 -39.00
N PRO A 44 -1.60 30.37 -39.21
CA PRO A 44 -0.78 29.16 -39.26
C PRO A 44 -0.80 28.41 -37.92
N ILE A 45 -0.43 27.14 -37.95
CA ILE A 45 -0.33 26.28 -36.77
C ILE A 45 0.54 26.96 -35.69
N MET A 46 0.04 27.00 -34.45
CA MET A 46 0.78 27.57 -33.34
C MET A 46 1.99 26.73 -32.95
N SER A 47 2.95 27.36 -32.26
CA SER A 47 4.09 26.63 -31.70
C SER A 47 3.60 25.51 -30.79
N TYR A 48 4.22 24.33 -30.90
CA TYR A 48 4.00 23.25 -29.94
C TYR A 48 4.27 23.68 -28.48
N PHE A 49 5.14 24.67 -28.30
CA PHE A 49 5.51 25.26 -27.01
C PHE A 49 4.71 26.52 -26.66
N GLU A 50 3.61 26.82 -27.37
CA GLU A 50 2.73 27.95 -27.06
C GLU A 50 2.24 27.89 -25.60
N LEU A 51 1.93 26.68 -25.12
CA LEU A 51 1.74 26.43 -23.69
C LEU A 51 2.77 25.39 -23.18
N PRO A 52 3.15 25.43 -21.90
CA PRO A 52 4.11 24.49 -21.32
C PRO A 52 3.66 23.03 -21.39
N LEU A 53 4.60 22.08 -21.36
CA LEU A 53 4.28 20.66 -21.27
C LEU A 53 3.84 20.24 -19.87
N ASN A 54 4.37 20.90 -18.84
CA ASN A 54 3.97 20.72 -17.46
C ASN A 54 3.52 22.07 -16.92
N ILE A 55 2.33 22.11 -16.35
CA ILE A 55 1.79 23.29 -15.69
C ILE A 55 1.56 22.92 -14.23
N PRO A 56 2.31 23.51 -13.29
CA PRO A 56 2.15 23.22 -11.87
C PRO A 56 0.78 23.58 -11.31
N PHE A 57 0.14 24.62 -11.84
CA PHE A 57 -1.08 25.20 -11.29
C PHE A 57 -1.96 25.84 -12.37
N ILE A 58 -3.26 25.53 -12.36
CA ILE A 58 -4.28 26.20 -13.17
C ILE A 58 -5.44 26.56 -12.26
N LYS A 59 -5.88 27.82 -12.29
CA LYS A 59 -7.11 28.27 -11.61
C LYS A 59 -8.17 28.61 -12.64
N GLY A 60 -9.42 28.34 -12.36
CA GLY A 60 -10.50 28.63 -13.29
C GLY A 60 -11.85 28.84 -12.64
N SER A 61 -12.79 29.27 -13.47
CA SER A 61 -14.19 29.43 -13.14
C SER A 61 -15.01 28.79 -14.24
N THR A 62 -15.88 27.87 -13.86
CA THR A 62 -16.85 27.27 -14.79
C THR A 62 -17.92 28.30 -15.16
N MET A 63 -18.67 28.06 -16.25
CA MET A 63 -19.72 28.96 -16.72
C MET A 63 -20.85 29.18 -15.69
N ASN A 64 -21.07 28.26 -14.75
CA ASN A 64 -22.04 28.43 -13.67
C ASN A 64 -21.47 29.18 -12.44
N GLY A 65 -20.21 29.63 -12.51
CA GLY A 65 -19.53 30.36 -11.45
C GLY A 65 -18.77 29.51 -10.43
N ALA A 66 -18.79 28.17 -10.53
CA ALA A 66 -18.00 27.32 -9.65
C ALA A 66 -16.51 27.53 -9.88
N LYS A 67 -15.77 27.76 -8.79
CA LYS A 67 -14.31 27.96 -8.77
C LYS A 67 -13.60 26.61 -8.73
N ILE A 68 -12.57 26.44 -9.56
CA ILE A 68 -11.83 25.18 -9.69
C ILE A 68 -10.33 25.45 -9.71
N THR A 69 -9.59 24.69 -8.91
CA THR A 69 -8.12 24.67 -8.94
C THR A 69 -7.63 23.30 -9.41
N LEU A 70 -6.73 23.27 -10.39
CA LEU A 70 -6.04 22.07 -10.88
C LEU A 70 -4.56 22.14 -10.53
N LEU A 71 -4.00 21.02 -10.07
CA LEU A 71 -2.60 20.90 -9.66
C LEU A 71 -1.86 19.83 -10.46
N ASP A 72 -0.58 20.11 -10.71
CA ASP A 72 0.38 19.21 -11.33
C ASP A 72 -0.14 18.63 -12.65
N CYS A 73 -0.38 19.53 -13.60
CA CYS A 73 -0.95 19.23 -14.90
C CYS A 73 0.13 18.85 -15.92
N VAL A 74 -0.06 17.72 -16.61
CA VAL A 74 0.83 17.22 -17.66
C VAL A 74 0.12 17.22 -19.01
N ARG A 75 0.80 17.69 -20.06
CA ARG A 75 0.28 17.70 -21.43
C ARG A 75 0.03 16.28 -21.92
N ILE A 76 -1.18 16.01 -22.39
CA ILE A 76 -1.58 14.73 -22.99
C ILE A 76 -2.00 14.86 -24.45
N LYS A 77 -2.30 16.08 -24.94
CA LYS A 77 -2.76 16.31 -26.31
C LYS A 77 -2.37 17.70 -26.82
N THR A 78 -1.95 17.75 -28.08
CA THR A 78 -1.86 18.98 -28.87
C THR A 78 -2.48 18.69 -30.23
N GLU A 79 -3.49 19.45 -30.63
CA GLU A 79 -4.20 19.25 -31.89
C GLU A 79 -4.52 20.60 -32.53
N SER A 80 -4.09 20.77 -33.78
CA SER A 80 -4.35 21.97 -34.57
C SER A 80 -5.50 21.73 -35.54
N LYS A 81 -6.63 22.41 -35.35
CA LYS A 81 -7.73 22.43 -36.31
C LYS A 81 -7.56 23.64 -37.21
N VAL A 82 -6.76 23.47 -38.26
CA VAL A 82 -6.33 24.53 -39.18
C VAL A 82 -7.49 25.42 -39.60
N GLY A 83 -7.35 26.73 -39.35
CA GLY A 83 -8.37 27.73 -39.67
C GLY A 83 -9.53 27.83 -38.69
N SER A 84 -9.44 27.21 -37.51
CA SER A 84 -10.46 27.32 -36.44
C SER A 84 -9.87 27.50 -35.05
N GLU A 85 -9.19 26.50 -34.49
CA GLU A 85 -8.69 26.50 -33.12
C GLU A 85 -7.47 25.59 -32.96
N GLU A 86 -6.66 25.89 -31.94
CA GLU A 86 -5.68 24.97 -31.37
C GLU A 86 -6.23 24.41 -30.06
N VAL A 87 -6.10 23.10 -29.88
CA VAL A 87 -6.57 22.36 -28.71
C VAL A 87 -5.39 21.78 -27.96
N PHE A 88 -5.36 22.08 -26.68
CA PHE A 88 -4.27 21.81 -25.75
C PHE A 88 -4.82 21.06 -24.54
N GLY A 89 -4.62 19.73 -24.52
CA GLY A 89 -5.13 18.85 -23.48
C GLY A 89 -4.12 18.60 -22.37
N TYR A 90 -4.57 18.74 -21.13
CA TYR A 90 -3.80 18.50 -19.91
C TYR A 90 -4.53 17.52 -19.00
N GLN A 91 -3.78 16.58 -18.43
CA GLN A 91 -4.25 15.74 -17.34
C GLN A 91 -3.74 16.31 -16.02
N ALA A 92 -4.60 16.49 -15.02
CA ALA A 92 -4.21 16.99 -13.70
C ALA A 92 -4.13 15.85 -12.68
N ASN A 93 -3.23 15.95 -11.71
CA ASN A 93 -3.16 14.99 -10.61
C ASN A 93 -4.22 15.25 -9.55
N PHE A 94 -4.59 16.52 -9.33
CA PHE A 94 -5.58 16.91 -8.33
C PHE A 94 -6.47 18.04 -8.86
N MET A 95 -7.73 18.01 -8.45
CA MET A 95 -8.71 19.08 -8.65
C MET A 95 -9.39 19.39 -7.33
N LEU A 96 -9.32 20.66 -6.90
CA LEU A 96 -10.05 21.17 -5.75
C LEU A 96 -11.32 21.86 -6.21
N ASP A 97 -12.46 21.41 -5.69
CA ASP A 97 -13.78 21.94 -6.04
C ASP A 97 -14.21 23.08 -5.11
N GLY A 98 -14.68 24.18 -5.70
CA GLY A 98 -15.26 25.31 -5.00
C GLY A 98 -14.26 26.28 -4.36
N VAL A 99 -12.99 26.23 -4.75
CA VAL A 99 -11.90 27.11 -4.27
C VAL A 99 -10.92 27.49 -5.38
N ASN A 100 -10.43 28.73 -5.32
CA ASN A 100 -9.32 29.24 -6.14
C ASN A 100 -8.24 29.80 -5.21
N PHE A 101 -7.00 29.68 -5.64
CA PHE A 101 -5.82 30.23 -4.98
C PHE A 101 -5.14 31.23 -5.90
N GLU A 102 -4.29 32.10 -5.37
CA GLU A 102 -3.58 33.05 -6.23
C GLU A 102 -2.38 32.41 -6.91
N THR A 103 -1.60 31.66 -6.14
CA THR A 103 -0.41 30.94 -6.59
C THR A 103 -0.43 29.48 -6.14
N LYS A 104 0.46 28.66 -6.72
CA LYS A 104 0.66 27.27 -6.28
C LYS A 104 1.05 27.17 -4.81
N ASP A 105 1.89 28.09 -4.33
CA ASP A 105 2.44 28.02 -2.98
C ASP A 105 1.41 28.31 -1.89
N ASP A 106 0.28 28.93 -2.24
CA ASP A 106 -0.86 29.18 -1.36
C ASP A 106 -1.72 27.92 -1.14
N VAL A 107 -1.55 26.89 -1.99
CA VAL A 107 -2.35 25.66 -1.94
C VAL A 107 -1.84 24.75 -0.83
N ARG A 108 -2.16 25.10 0.42
CA ARG A 108 -1.70 24.39 1.61
C ARG A 108 -2.83 24.09 2.59
N PHE A 109 -2.64 23.00 3.32
CA PHE A 109 -3.65 22.41 4.19
C PHE A 109 -3.04 22.07 5.55
N SER A 110 -3.87 22.08 6.59
CA SER A 110 -3.52 21.57 7.91
C SER A 110 -3.96 20.12 8.10
N LYS A 111 -4.90 19.63 7.28
CA LYS A 111 -5.48 18.30 7.44
C LYS A 111 -5.85 17.67 6.10
N MET A 112 -5.59 16.37 5.99
CA MET A 112 -6.09 15.51 4.92
C MET A 112 -6.81 14.30 5.52
N LYS A 113 -7.99 14.01 5.00
CA LYS A 113 -8.75 12.79 5.25
C LYS A 113 -8.85 12.02 3.93
N ILE A 114 -8.27 10.82 3.86
CA ILE A 114 -8.24 10.00 2.63
C ILE A 114 -8.76 8.58 2.88
N SER A 115 -9.67 8.13 2.03
CA SER A 115 -10.33 6.83 2.14
C SER A 115 -9.46 5.73 1.54
N ILE A 116 -9.41 4.58 2.22
CA ILE A 116 -8.82 3.35 1.69
C ILE A 116 -9.85 2.23 1.82
N PRO A 117 -10.71 2.01 0.81
CA PRO A 117 -11.73 0.97 0.88
C PRO A 117 -11.14 -0.42 1.16
N GLY A 118 -11.88 -1.26 1.88
CA GLY A 118 -11.48 -2.66 2.15
C GLY A 118 -10.67 -2.90 3.43
N ILE A 119 -10.30 -1.85 4.17
CA ILE A 119 -9.47 -1.98 5.38
C ILE A 119 -10.25 -2.01 6.71
N ILE A 120 -11.58 -2.05 6.67
CA ILE A 120 -12.42 -2.09 7.89
C ILE A 120 -12.07 -3.30 8.77
N GLU A 121 -11.89 -4.48 8.17
CA GLU A 121 -11.52 -5.69 8.93
C GLU A 121 -10.14 -5.59 9.60
N TRP A 122 -9.20 -4.83 9.00
CA TRP A 122 -7.89 -4.56 9.60
C TRP A 122 -7.98 -3.57 10.76
N GLY A 123 -8.83 -2.55 10.63
CA GLY A 123 -9.16 -1.62 11.72
C GLY A 123 -9.87 -2.30 12.89
N ASN A 124 -10.65 -3.35 12.61
CA ASN A 124 -11.39 -4.17 13.57
C ASN A 124 -12.26 -3.33 14.53
N ILE A 125 -12.88 -2.29 13.99
CA ILE A 125 -13.89 -1.47 14.66
C ILE A 125 -15.12 -1.33 13.76
N SER A 126 -16.27 -1.05 14.35
CA SER A 126 -17.48 -0.74 13.61
C SER A 126 -18.30 0.31 14.37
N ASN A 127 -18.84 1.29 13.65
CA ASN A 127 -19.93 2.16 14.08
C ASN A 127 -21.27 1.44 14.21
N TYR A 128 -21.39 0.19 13.75
CA TYR A 128 -22.61 -0.58 13.89
C TYR A 128 -22.49 -1.50 15.09
N SER A 129 -23.37 -1.30 16.07
CA SER A 129 -23.44 -2.15 17.25
C SER A 129 -24.83 -2.73 17.41
N LYS A 130 -24.90 -3.87 18.12
CA LYS A 130 -26.16 -4.47 18.53
C LYS A 130 -26.33 -4.19 20.03
N PRO A 131 -27.38 -3.47 20.45
CA PRO A 131 -27.62 -3.27 21.86
C PRO A 131 -27.87 -4.61 22.56
N LYS A 132 -27.71 -4.60 23.89
CA LYS A 132 -28.09 -5.75 24.72
C LYS A 132 -29.59 -6.02 24.54
N TYR A 133 -29.93 -7.29 24.33
CA TYR A 133 -31.32 -7.72 24.17
C TYR A 133 -32.15 -7.32 25.40
N ASP A 134 -33.20 -6.52 25.18
CA ASP A 134 -34.08 -5.99 26.22
C ASP A 134 -35.34 -6.83 26.45
N GLY A 135 -35.44 -8.00 25.81
CA GLY A 135 -36.62 -8.87 25.88
C GLY A 135 -37.65 -8.65 24.79
N LYS A 136 -37.54 -7.59 23.97
CA LYS A 136 -38.49 -7.29 22.90
C LYS A 136 -38.10 -7.97 21.59
N ARG A 137 -39.06 -8.12 20.68
CA ARG A 137 -38.84 -8.71 19.34
C ARG A 137 -38.19 -7.74 18.35
N ASP A 138 -37.69 -6.60 18.82
CA ASP A 138 -37.13 -5.56 17.97
C ASP A 138 -35.72 -5.96 17.50
N VAL A 139 -35.42 -5.71 16.22
CA VAL A 139 -34.07 -5.86 15.66
C VAL A 139 -33.47 -4.46 15.58
N LEU A 140 -32.56 -4.15 16.49
CA LEU A 140 -31.93 -2.83 16.60
C LEU A 140 -30.49 -2.88 16.06
N ILE A 141 -30.13 -1.82 15.32
CA ILE A 141 -28.75 -1.49 14.94
C ILE A 141 -28.49 -0.09 15.46
N GLU A 142 -27.56 0.03 16.40
CA GLU A 142 -27.12 1.32 16.93
C GLU A 142 -25.98 1.86 16.07
N LEU A 143 -25.99 3.18 15.85
CA LEU A 143 -24.99 3.92 15.09
C LEU A 143 -24.10 4.71 16.05
N ASP A 144 -23.00 4.11 16.45
CA ASP A 144 -22.03 4.69 17.38
C ASP A 144 -20.95 5.46 16.62
N ARG A 145 -20.77 6.74 16.94
CA ARG A 145 -19.63 7.51 16.43
C ARG A 145 -18.36 7.02 17.10
N THR A 146 -17.49 6.38 16.32
CA THR A 146 -16.16 5.95 16.79
C THR A 146 -15.21 7.13 16.72
N GLU A 147 -14.51 7.41 17.82
CA GLU A 147 -13.43 8.39 17.83
C GLU A 147 -12.26 7.93 16.95
N PRO A 148 -11.51 8.86 16.32
CA PRO A 148 -10.28 8.53 15.61
C PRO A 148 -9.30 7.79 16.52
N ILE A 149 -8.72 6.70 16.01
CA ILE A 149 -7.69 5.92 16.69
C ILE A 149 -6.34 6.43 16.23
N GLU A 150 -5.60 7.09 17.12
CA GLU A 150 -4.24 7.54 16.84
C GLU A 150 -3.32 6.34 16.57
N ILE A 151 -2.64 6.38 15.42
CA ILE A 151 -1.64 5.39 15.00
C ILE A 151 -0.24 5.90 15.36
N TYR A 152 0.00 7.18 15.10
CA TYR A 152 1.31 7.80 15.23
C TYR A 152 1.15 9.31 15.46
N SER A 153 2.03 9.88 16.27
CA SER A 153 2.11 11.31 16.47
C SER A 153 3.55 11.72 16.77
N ASN A 154 3.97 12.85 16.22
CA ASN A 154 5.27 13.46 16.49
C ASN A 154 5.16 15.00 16.49
N GLY A 155 6.29 15.69 16.57
CA GLY A 155 6.32 17.17 16.57
C GLY A 155 5.93 17.82 15.22
N GLU A 156 5.78 17.06 14.14
CA GLU A 156 5.42 17.55 12.80
C GLU A 156 3.95 17.27 12.49
N TYR A 157 3.42 16.08 12.80
CA TYR A 157 2.07 15.66 12.43
C TYR A 157 1.55 14.48 13.26
N SER A 158 0.24 14.27 13.21
CA SER A 158 -0.46 13.08 13.70
C SER A 158 -1.10 12.29 12.56
N LEU A 159 -1.22 10.98 12.74
CA LEU A 159 -1.86 10.03 11.84
C LEU A 159 -2.84 9.19 12.63
N SER A 160 -4.10 9.16 12.19
CA SER A 160 -5.17 8.41 12.85
C SER A 160 -5.99 7.59 11.86
N TYR A 161 -6.52 6.47 12.32
CA TYR A 161 -7.54 5.70 11.62
C TYR A 161 -8.93 6.16 12.07
N PHE A 162 -9.83 6.43 11.14
CA PHE A 162 -11.18 6.86 11.43
C PHE A 162 -12.19 6.09 10.57
N LEU A 163 -13.30 5.68 11.18
CA LEU A 163 -14.40 5.05 10.47
C LEU A 163 -15.59 6.00 10.42
N ASP A 164 -15.92 6.42 9.22
CA ASP A 164 -17.08 7.25 8.94
C ASP A 164 -18.29 6.38 8.59
N TYR A 165 -19.50 6.90 8.73
CA TYR A 165 -20.72 6.18 8.38
C TYR A 165 -21.79 7.07 7.78
N SER A 166 -22.58 6.51 6.85
CA SER A 166 -23.74 7.20 6.31
C SER A 166 -24.89 7.19 7.30
N TYR A 167 -25.57 8.33 7.42
CA TYR A 167 -26.81 8.47 8.16
C TYR A 167 -27.97 8.64 7.17
N PRO A 168 -29.01 7.79 7.20
CA PRO A 168 -30.11 7.84 6.23
C PRO A 168 -31.04 9.05 6.40
N GLY A 169 -30.73 9.96 7.34
CA GLY A 169 -31.54 11.14 7.60
C GLY A 169 -32.81 10.81 8.39
N TYR A 170 -33.77 11.73 8.33
CA TYR A 170 -35.06 11.58 9.01
C TYR A 170 -36.12 10.88 8.16
N ASN A 171 -35.90 10.72 6.85
CA ASN A 171 -36.88 10.09 5.96
C ASN A 171 -36.68 8.57 5.93
N LEU A 172 -37.34 7.87 6.85
CA LEU A 172 -37.27 6.42 6.98
C LEU A 172 -38.43 5.70 6.25
N VAL A 173 -39.39 6.44 5.68
CA VAL A 173 -40.54 5.88 4.95
C VAL A 173 -40.17 5.68 3.48
N GLN A 174 -39.33 4.68 3.23
CA GLN A 174 -38.84 4.32 1.89
C GLN A 174 -38.64 2.81 1.79
N GLU A 175 -38.64 2.29 0.55
CA GLU A 175 -38.50 0.85 0.29
C GLU A 175 -37.09 0.31 0.61
N GLU A 176 -36.05 1.15 0.46
CA GLU A 176 -34.65 0.78 0.69
C GLU A 176 -33.94 1.80 1.60
N ILE A 177 -33.22 1.31 2.60
CA ILE A 177 -32.31 2.11 3.44
C ILE A 177 -30.91 1.50 3.33
N THR A 178 -29.96 2.28 2.83
CA THR A 178 -28.57 1.83 2.67
C THR A 178 -27.66 2.48 3.70
N LEU A 179 -27.02 1.65 4.54
CA LEU A 179 -26.01 2.04 5.51
C LEU A 179 -24.62 1.64 4.99
N LYS A 180 -23.71 2.61 4.92
CA LYS A 180 -22.32 2.43 4.47
C LYS A 180 -21.35 2.92 5.52
N GLN A 181 -20.29 2.15 5.78
CA GLN A 181 -19.11 2.60 6.53
C GLN A 181 -17.96 2.86 5.57
N SER A 182 -17.16 3.88 5.85
CA SER A 182 -16.03 4.29 5.00
C SER A 182 -14.80 4.50 5.88
N PRO A 183 -13.74 3.68 5.72
CA PRO A 183 -12.51 3.82 6.48
C PRO A 183 -11.64 4.94 5.90
N TYR A 184 -11.08 5.77 6.78
CA TYR A 184 -10.21 6.87 6.42
C TYR A 184 -8.91 6.85 7.23
N LEU A 185 -7.84 7.32 6.60
CA LEU A 185 -6.69 7.87 7.30
C LEU A 185 -6.90 9.38 7.46
N ILE A 186 -6.69 9.87 8.67
CA ILE A 186 -6.65 11.30 8.98
C ILE A 186 -5.20 11.66 9.27
N ILE A 187 -4.66 12.62 8.53
CA ILE A 187 -3.34 13.19 8.74
C ILE A 187 -3.53 14.66 9.09
N GLU A 188 -3.09 15.07 10.28
CA GLU A 188 -3.14 16.45 10.75
C GLU A 188 -1.72 16.96 10.96
N SER A 189 -1.38 18.08 10.35
CA SER A 189 -0.06 18.69 10.39
C SER A 189 -0.04 19.90 11.33
N ASN A 190 1.06 20.09 12.03
CA ASN A 190 1.28 21.26 12.90
C ASN A 190 1.61 22.54 12.11
N SER A 191 1.89 22.42 10.80
CA SER A 191 2.11 23.53 9.88
C SER A 191 1.39 23.30 8.55
N LEU A 192 1.18 24.36 7.76
CA LEU A 192 0.51 24.26 6.47
C LEU A 192 1.39 23.54 5.44
N GLN A 193 0.90 22.41 4.93
CA GLN A 193 1.63 21.53 4.02
C GLN A 193 0.95 21.45 2.64
N PRO A 194 1.72 21.27 1.56
CA PRO A 194 1.16 21.00 0.24
C PRO A 194 0.55 19.60 0.18
N LEU A 195 -0.35 19.37 -0.79
CA LEU A 195 -1.07 18.11 -0.94
C LEU A 195 -0.15 16.89 -1.12
N GLU A 196 0.95 17.05 -1.85
CA GLU A 196 1.93 15.98 -2.07
C GLU A 196 2.61 15.49 -0.79
N TRP A 197 2.80 16.37 0.20
CA TRP A 197 3.35 15.98 1.50
C TRP A 197 2.38 15.01 2.21
N PHE A 198 1.08 15.32 2.22
CA PHE A 198 0.05 14.46 2.80
C PHE A 198 -0.04 13.12 2.05
N MET A 199 0.01 13.16 0.71
CA MET A 199 0.03 11.95 -0.10
C MET A 199 1.22 11.05 0.20
N GLY A 200 2.40 11.61 0.45
CA GLY A 200 3.58 10.86 0.88
C GLY A 200 3.33 10.07 2.18
N LYS A 201 2.77 10.73 3.20
CA LYS A 201 2.43 10.08 4.48
C LYS A 201 1.34 9.02 4.30
N ALA A 202 0.30 9.32 3.53
CA ALA A 202 -0.78 8.37 3.25
C ALA A 202 -0.29 7.12 2.50
N LYS A 203 0.58 7.27 1.50
CA LYS A 203 1.19 6.16 0.76
C LYS A 203 2.04 5.27 1.66
N GLN A 204 2.83 5.84 2.57
CA GLN A 204 3.61 5.07 3.55
C GLN A 204 2.72 4.21 4.46
N MET A 205 1.59 4.76 4.93
CA MET A 205 0.65 4.02 5.77
C MET A 205 -0.13 2.98 4.96
N LYS A 206 -0.62 3.34 3.76
CA LYS A 206 -1.27 2.41 2.83
C LYS A 206 -0.39 1.19 2.59
N ARG A 207 0.89 1.40 2.31
CA ARG A 207 1.86 0.32 2.05
C ARG A 207 2.00 -0.63 3.23
N LEU A 208 2.00 -0.11 4.45
CA LEU A 208 2.02 -0.93 5.67
C LEU A 208 0.75 -1.78 5.82
N ILE A 209 -0.42 -1.22 5.48
CA ILE A 209 -1.70 -1.94 5.48
C ILE A 209 -1.74 -3.02 4.39
N GLU A 210 -1.22 -2.73 3.19
CA GLU A 210 -1.09 -3.71 2.11
C GLU A 210 -0.23 -4.91 2.52
N ILE A 211 0.86 -4.68 3.27
CA ILE A 211 1.69 -5.77 3.80
C ILE A 211 0.94 -6.56 4.86
N ALA A 212 0.22 -5.87 5.75
CA ALA A 212 -0.57 -6.48 6.82
C ALA A 212 -1.63 -7.43 6.28
N LEU A 213 -2.21 -7.09 5.12
CA LEU A 213 -3.31 -7.80 4.48
C LEU A 213 -2.87 -8.66 3.29
N ALA A 214 -1.63 -8.52 2.83
CA ALA A 214 -1.07 -9.19 1.67
C ALA A 214 -1.85 -8.95 0.36
N GLU A 215 -2.43 -7.76 0.21
CA GLU A 215 -3.21 -7.36 -0.95
C GLU A 215 -3.03 -5.85 -1.24
N PRO A 216 -3.13 -5.42 -2.50
CA PRO A 216 -3.07 -4.01 -2.85
C PRO A 216 -4.40 -3.31 -2.51
N PHE A 217 -4.32 -2.02 -2.19
CA PHE A 217 -5.50 -1.18 -2.01
C PHE A 217 -5.47 0.01 -2.95
N GLY A 218 -6.62 0.65 -3.16
CA GLY A 218 -6.70 1.95 -3.80
C GLY A 218 -7.04 3.04 -2.79
N PHE A 219 -6.75 4.29 -3.15
CA PHE A 219 -7.41 5.42 -2.51
C PHE A 219 -8.78 5.67 -3.14
N ASP A 220 -9.71 6.24 -2.39
CA ASP A 220 -11.04 6.65 -2.88
C ASP A 220 -11.32 8.13 -2.62
N LYS A 221 -12.18 8.48 -1.65
CA LYS A 221 -12.50 9.88 -1.33
C LYS A 221 -11.36 10.58 -0.62
N MET A 222 -11.10 11.84 -1.00
CA MET A 222 -10.15 12.73 -0.34
C MET A 222 -10.81 14.06 0.02
N ILE A 223 -10.57 14.49 1.25
CA ILE A 223 -11.03 15.76 1.79
C ILE A 223 -9.84 16.44 2.45
N VAL A 224 -9.69 17.73 2.20
CA VAL A 224 -8.66 18.57 2.84
C VAL A 224 -9.28 19.77 3.53
N GLU A 225 -8.60 20.26 4.55
CA GLU A 225 -9.00 21.46 5.29
C GLU A 225 -7.81 22.40 5.45
N SER A 226 -8.08 23.70 5.32
CA SER A 226 -7.13 24.78 5.62
C SER A 226 -7.78 25.77 6.60
N PRO A 227 -7.06 26.26 7.61
CA PRO A 227 -7.56 27.30 8.52
C PRO A 227 -7.91 28.60 7.81
N GLU A 228 -7.36 28.84 6.62
CA GLU A 228 -7.59 30.04 5.82
C GLU A 228 -8.90 29.99 5.03
N ILE A 229 -9.50 28.80 4.90
CA ILE A 229 -10.73 28.57 4.14
C ILE A 229 -11.79 28.08 5.12
N TYR A 230 -12.67 28.99 5.54
CA TYR A 230 -13.69 28.72 6.56
C TYR A 230 -15.07 29.20 6.15
N TYR A 231 -16.08 28.61 6.78
CA TYR A 231 -17.40 29.20 6.87
C TYR A 231 -17.43 30.15 8.07
N GLU A 232 -17.98 31.33 7.86
CA GLU A 232 -18.28 32.29 8.92
C GLU A 232 -19.78 32.23 9.19
N PHE A 233 -20.15 31.96 10.44
CA PHE A 233 -21.54 31.89 10.89
C PHE A 233 -21.91 33.20 11.62
N ASP A 234 -23.22 33.42 11.79
CA ASP A 234 -23.78 34.67 12.35
C ASP A 234 -23.28 34.99 13.78
N ASP A 235 -22.72 34.00 14.48
CA ASP A 235 -22.14 34.11 15.82
C ASP A 235 -20.61 34.43 15.82
N ASN A 236 -20.04 34.76 14.65
CA ASN A 236 -18.59 34.88 14.42
C ASN A 236 -17.81 33.57 14.69
N GLU A 237 -18.48 32.41 14.79
CA GLU A 237 -17.75 31.14 14.77
C GLU A 237 -17.20 30.88 13.36
N LYS A 238 -15.89 30.61 13.30
CA LYS A 238 -15.22 30.18 12.08
C LYS A 238 -15.03 28.68 12.14
N ARG A 239 -15.57 27.97 11.15
CA ARG A 239 -15.34 26.52 10.99
C ARG A 239 -14.63 26.26 9.68
N ASN A 240 -13.53 25.51 9.74
CA ASN A 240 -12.80 25.13 8.54
C ASN A 240 -13.75 24.48 7.54
N ARG A 241 -13.70 24.96 6.31
CA ARG A 241 -14.47 24.41 5.20
C ARG A 241 -13.74 23.20 4.67
N ALA A 242 -14.41 22.06 4.71
CA ALA A 242 -13.95 20.85 4.03
C ALA A 242 -13.97 21.06 2.51
N ILE A 243 -12.87 20.73 1.85
CA ILE A 243 -12.70 20.84 0.40
C ILE A 243 -12.57 19.43 -0.16
N GLU A 244 -13.48 19.04 -1.04
CA GLU A 244 -13.38 17.77 -1.76
C GLU A 244 -12.30 17.87 -2.83
N VAL A 245 -11.46 16.83 -2.91
CA VAL A 245 -10.39 16.74 -3.90
C VAL A 245 -10.63 15.53 -4.78
N ILE A 246 -10.82 15.76 -6.08
CA ILE A 246 -10.73 14.70 -7.08
C ILE A 246 -9.25 14.49 -7.38
N HIS A 247 -8.80 13.24 -7.47
CA HIS A 247 -7.39 12.94 -7.66
C HIS A 247 -7.13 11.73 -8.55
N ALA A 248 -6.02 11.78 -9.29
CA ALA A 248 -5.55 10.70 -10.16
C ALA A 248 -5.07 9.45 -9.40
N ASN A 249 -4.82 9.56 -8.09
CA ASN A 249 -4.41 8.43 -7.23
C ASN A 249 -5.58 7.50 -6.86
N LYS A 250 -6.77 7.71 -7.42
CA LYS A 250 -7.94 6.87 -7.16
C LYS A 250 -7.79 5.59 -7.96
N GLU A 251 -7.82 4.45 -7.28
CA GLU A 251 -7.61 3.15 -7.91
C GLU A 251 -8.81 2.27 -7.58
N ASN A 252 -9.58 1.88 -8.59
CA ASN A 252 -10.66 0.94 -8.42
C ASN A 252 -10.11 -0.49 -8.43
N ILE A 253 -9.60 -0.92 -7.29
CA ILE A 253 -9.16 -2.31 -7.11
C ILE A 253 -10.41 -3.15 -6.84
N SER A 254 -10.86 -3.87 -7.86
CA SER A 254 -12.01 -4.77 -7.77
C SER A 254 -11.72 -5.92 -6.80
N ASN A 255 -12.04 -5.74 -5.52
CA ASN A 255 -11.97 -6.81 -4.54
C ASN A 255 -13.19 -7.72 -4.70
N ASN A 256 -13.10 -8.72 -5.58
CA ASN A 256 -14.14 -9.73 -5.79
C ASN A 256 -14.23 -10.77 -4.64
N ASN A 257 -13.36 -10.68 -3.64
CA ASN A 257 -13.26 -11.70 -2.60
C ASN A 257 -14.20 -11.39 -1.43
N ASN A 258 -15.44 -11.87 -1.53
CA ASN A 258 -16.44 -11.93 -0.45
C ASN A 258 -16.09 -12.93 0.67
N TYR A 259 -14.84 -13.36 0.78
CA TYR A 259 -14.42 -14.32 1.81
C TYR A 259 -14.14 -13.59 3.12
N ARG A 260 -14.76 -14.06 4.21
CA ARG A 260 -14.50 -13.57 5.56
C ARG A 260 -13.07 -13.91 5.97
N ARG A 261 -12.24 -12.91 6.25
CA ARG A 261 -10.85 -13.13 6.68
C ARG A 261 -10.79 -13.69 8.10
N LEU A 262 -9.94 -14.68 8.29
CA LEU A 262 -9.63 -15.28 9.58
C LEU A 262 -8.43 -14.55 10.23
N ARG A 263 -8.26 -14.72 11.55
CA ARG A 263 -7.19 -14.04 12.31
C ARG A 263 -5.78 -14.27 11.73
N HIS A 264 -5.52 -15.47 11.19
CA HIS A 264 -4.21 -15.84 10.61
C HIS A 264 -3.97 -15.28 9.20
N ASP A 265 -4.97 -14.66 8.58
CA ASP A 265 -4.79 -14.01 7.26
C ASP A 265 -4.00 -12.72 7.40
N PHE A 266 -4.17 -12.02 8.53
CA PHE A 266 -3.48 -10.78 8.84
C PHE A 266 -2.06 -11.04 9.37
N LEU A 267 -1.08 -10.30 8.89
CA LEU A 267 0.24 -10.26 9.52
C LEU A 267 0.17 -9.52 10.86
N PHE A 268 -0.61 -8.44 10.92
CA PHE A 268 -1.00 -7.73 12.15
C PHE A 268 -2.24 -6.85 11.89
N ARG A 269 -2.93 -6.44 12.95
CA ARG A 269 -4.09 -5.52 12.91
C ARG A 269 -3.74 -4.13 13.45
N LEU A 270 -4.65 -3.17 13.28
CA LEU A 270 -4.48 -1.80 13.77
C LEU A 270 -4.13 -1.74 15.27
N ASN A 271 -4.85 -2.50 16.10
CA ASN A 271 -4.63 -2.54 17.55
C ASN A 271 -3.26 -3.13 17.95
N GLU A 272 -2.63 -3.91 17.08
CA GLU A 272 -1.30 -4.49 17.29
C GLU A 272 -0.19 -3.52 16.86
N LEU A 273 -0.50 -2.57 15.96
CA LEU A 273 0.44 -1.59 15.44
C LEU A 273 1.04 -0.70 16.54
N ARG A 274 0.36 -0.52 17.67
CA ARG A 274 0.89 0.16 18.87
C ARG A 274 2.16 -0.48 19.44
N ASN A 275 2.40 -1.76 19.13
CA ASN A 275 3.59 -2.50 19.55
C ASN A 275 4.75 -2.38 18.53
N ALA A 276 4.54 -1.66 17.42
CA ALA A 276 5.51 -1.43 16.37
C ALA A 276 6.15 -0.05 16.50
N ASN A 277 7.17 0.22 15.67
CA ASN A 277 7.81 1.53 15.57
C ASN A 277 7.56 2.12 14.17
N PHE A 278 6.54 2.96 14.07
CA PHE A 278 6.17 3.58 12.80
C PHE A 278 7.28 4.48 12.24
N SER A 279 7.98 5.27 13.08
CA SER A 279 9.11 6.10 12.61
C SER A 279 10.18 5.24 11.89
N LYS A 280 10.54 4.09 12.47
CA LYS A 280 11.48 3.15 11.86
C LYS A 280 10.99 2.68 10.49
N TRP A 281 9.71 2.37 10.36
CA TRP A 281 9.11 2.01 9.07
C TRP A 281 9.23 3.14 8.04
N GLN A 282 8.95 4.38 8.43
CA GLN A 282 9.06 5.53 7.51
C GLN A 282 10.46 5.64 6.92
N ASP A 283 11.50 5.50 7.75
CA ASP A 283 12.90 5.63 7.35
C ASP A 283 13.34 4.55 6.33
N ILE A 284 12.79 3.34 6.44
CA ILE A 284 13.20 2.20 5.61
C ILE A 284 12.26 1.92 4.44
N SER A 285 11.08 2.55 4.41
CA SER A 285 10.00 2.27 3.46
C SER A 285 10.48 2.21 2.01
N LEU A 286 11.25 3.21 1.57
CA LEU A 286 11.80 3.29 0.21
C LEU A 286 12.80 2.16 -0.10
N VAL A 287 13.60 1.74 0.88
CA VAL A 287 14.56 0.63 0.70
C VAL A 287 13.83 -0.70 0.57
N MET A 288 12.72 -0.84 1.31
CA MET A 288 11.89 -2.04 1.37
C MET A 288 10.95 -2.20 0.16
N GLU A 289 10.72 -1.13 -0.60
CA GLU A 289 9.71 -1.11 -1.66
C GLU A 289 9.80 -2.28 -2.66
N PRO A 290 10.97 -2.62 -3.25
CA PRO A 290 11.04 -3.74 -4.20
C PRO A 290 10.82 -5.11 -3.56
N ILE A 291 11.06 -5.23 -2.24
CA ILE A 291 10.80 -6.47 -1.50
C ILE A 291 9.29 -6.63 -1.29
N ILE A 292 8.61 -5.52 -1.00
CA ILE A 292 7.17 -5.48 -0.78
C ILE A 292 6.40 -5.72 -2.07
N GLU A 293 6.85 -5.15 -3.20
CA GLU A 293 6.27 -5.43 -4.52
C GLU A 293 6.28 -6.94 -4.82
N LEU A 294 7.44 -7.59 -4.66
CA LEU A 294 7.58 -9.03 -4.88
C LEU A 294 6.71 -9.86 -3.91
N TYR A 295 6.62 -9.43 -2.65
CA TYR A 295 5.79 -10.07 -1.63
C TYR A 295 4.30 -9.98 -1.97
N ILE A 296 3.78 -8.79 -2.25
CA ILE A 296 2.36 -8.57 -2.56
C ILE A 296 1.98 -9.25 -3.88
N ASP A 297 2.78 -9.11 -4.94
CA ASP A 297 2.52 -9.75 -6.23
C ASP A 297 2.49 -11.28 -6.09
N SER A 298 3.36 -11.86 -5.27
CA SER A 298 3.35 -13.30 -4.98
C SER A 298 2.11 -13.77 -4.20
N LEU A 299 1.39 -12.89 -3.49
CA LEU A 299 0.26 -13.31 -2.65
C LEU A 299 -1.10 -12.96 -3.24
N TYR A 300 -1.17 -11.88 -4.01
CA TYR A 300 -2.42 -11.37 -4.55
C TYR A 300 -2.65 -11.78 -6.01
N ASN A 301 -1.60 -11.97 -6.81
CA ASN A 301 -1.75 -12.17 -8.25
C ASN A 301 -2.06 -13.63 -8.59
N GLU A 302 -3.36 -13.99 -8.56
CA GLU A 302 -3.87 -15.33 -8.85
C GLU A 302 -3.56 -15.82 -10.28
N LYS A 303 -3.16 -14.92 -11.20
CA LYS A 303 -2.81 -15.27 -12.59
C LYS A 303 -1.40 -15.85 -12.73
N LEU A 304 -0.56 -15.73 -11.70
CA LEU A 304 0.80 -16.23 -11.75
C LEU A 304 0.82 -17.76 -11.63
N SER A 305 1.80 -18.38 -12.29
CA SER A 305 2.08 -19.80 -12.04
C SER A 305 2.70 -19.98 -10.65
N ILE A 306 2.52 -21.18 -10.07
CA ILE A 306 3.15 -21.55 -8.78
C ILE A 306 4.67 -21.32 -8.83
N SER A 307 5.32 -21.64 -9.95
CA SER A 307 6.75 -21.40 -10.15
C SER A 307 7.11 -19.91 -10.10
N ARG A 308 6.23 -19.02 -10.57
CA ARG A 308 6.45 -17.57 -10.51
C ARG A 308 6.25 -17.04 -9.09
N HIS A 309 5.22 -17.50 -8.38
CA HIS A 309 5.06 -17.20 -6.95
C HIS A 309 6.30 -17.58 -6.14
N PHE A 310 6.84 -18.77 -6.39
CA PHE A 310 8.10 -19.23 -5.80
C PHE A 310 9.28 -18.32 -6.15
N GLN A 311 9.46 -17.98 -7.42
CA GLN A 311 10.53 -17.08 -7.85
C GLN A 311 10.44 -15.71 -7.18
N ASN A 312 9.25 -15.12 -7.12
CA ASN A 312 9.03 -13.82 -6.47
C ASN A 312 9.41 -13.89 -4.98
N MET A 313 9.00 -14.93 -4.26
CA MET A 313 9.31 -15.07 -2.84
C MET A 313 10.81 -15.27 -2.57
N VAL A 314 11.49 -16.09 -3.39
CA VAL A 314 12.94 -16.28 -3.30
C VAL A 314 13.68 -14.98 -3.62
N GLN A 315 13.24 -14.25 -4.65
CA GLN A 315 13.83 -12.96 -5.03
C GLN A 315 13.62 -11.89 -3.96
N ALA A 316 12.47 -11.88 -3.29
CA ALA A 316 12.17 -10.97 -2.18
C ALA A 316 13.15 -11.20 -1.01
N LEU A 317 13.38 -12.47 -0.62
CA LEU A 317 14.35 -12.83 0.42
C LEU A 317 15.79 -12.50 0.02
N GLU A 318 16.18 -12.76 -1.23
CA GLU A 318 17.51 -12.43 -1.75
C GLU A 318 17.74 -10.91 -1.74
N THR A 319 16.72 -10.14 -2.14
CA THR A 319 16.75 -8.67 -2.15
C THR A 319 16.77 -8.11 -0.73
N TYR A 320 16.01 -8.70 0.19
CA TYR A 320 16.03 -8.35 1.60
C TYR A 320 17.43 -8.54 2.20
N HIS A 321 18.02 -9.72 2.06
CA HIS A 321 19.34 -10.02 2.60
C HIS A 321 20.40 -9.04 2.06
N SER A 322 20.43 -8.82 0.74
CA SER A 322 21.41 -7.95 0.10
C SER A 322 21.28 -6.48 0.51
N ARG A 323 20.06 -5.96 0.66
CA ARG A 323 19.81 -4.56 1.00
C ARG A 323 19.85 -4.25 2.50
N ARG A 324 19.50 -5.22 3.36
CA ARG A 324 19.32 -5.00 4.80
C ARG A 324 20.42 -5.60 5.65
N LEU A 325 21.03 -6.69 5.21
CA LEU A 325 22.06 -7.39 6.00
C LEU A 325 23.45 -7.13 5.42
N CYS A 326 23.71 -7.63 4.20
CA CYS A 326 24.98 -7.41 3.52
C CYS A 326 24.92 -7.88 2.07
N ASN A 327 25.63 -7.18 1.19
CA ASN A 327 25.72 -7.56 -0.23
C ASN A 327 27.09 -8.11 -0.64
N THR A 328 28.16 -7.66 0.02
CA THR A 328 29.53 -8.03 -0.33
C THR A 328 30.00 -9.24 0.48
N LEU A 329 30.89 -10.06 -0.12
CA LEU A 329 31.46 -11.20 0.58
C LEU A 329 32.26 -10.82 1.84
N PRO A 330 33.09 -9.75 1.85
CA PRO A 330 33.76 -9.30 3.07
C PRO A 330 32.79 -8.94 4.19
N ASP A 331 31.72 -8.21 3.89
CA ASP A 331 30.73 -7.83 4.90
C ASP A 331 29.95 -9.05 5.40
N PHE A 332 29.63 -9.98 4.51
CA PHE A 332 28.99 -11.24 4.90
C PHE A 332 29.88 -12.08 5.82
N LYS A 333 31.20 -12.18 5.55
CA LYS A 333 32.13 -12.87 6.45
C LYS A 333 32.17 -12.22 7.83
N LYS A 334 32.20 -10.87 7.91
CA LYS A 334 32.13 -10.16 9.20
C LYS A 334 30.83 -10.48 9.95
N ARG A 335 29.69 -10.47 9.26
CA ARG A 335 28.40 -10.86 9.83
C ARG A 335 28.41 -12.30 10.34
N VAL A 336 28.97 -13.23 9.57
CA VAL A 336 29.11 -14.64 9.97
C VAL A 336 29.95 -14.77 11.24
N GLU A 337 31.08 -14.07 11.37
CA GLU A 337 31.85 -14.08 12.63
C GLU A 337 31.06 -13.56 13.82
N GLN A 338 30.29 -12.48 13.64
CA GLN A 338 29.44 -11.91 14.69
C GLN A 338 28.42 -12.95 15.17
N LEU A 339 27.76 -13.64 14.24
CA LEU A 339 26.78 -14.70 14.53
C LEU A 339 27.40 -15.93 15.19
N ILE A 340 28.62 -16.29 14.83
CA ILE A 340 29.34 -17.43 15.41
C ILE A 340 29.84 -17.10 16.82
N SER A 341 30.20 -15.84 17.10
CA SER A 341 30.77 -15.46 18.39
C SER A 341 29.83 -15.71 19.58
N ILE A 342 28.52 -15.64 19.36
CA ILE A 342 27.48 -15.94 20.35
C ILE A 342 27.16 -17.43 20.49
N ARG A 343 27.73 -18.30 19.65
CA ARG A 343 27.44 -19.73 19.62
C ARG A 343 28.40 -20.51 20.52
N PRO A 344 27.96 -21.63 21.13
CA PRO A 344 28.86 -22.50 21.89
C PRO A 344 29.97 -23.06 20.99
N GLU A 345 31.18 -23.22 21.54
CA GLU A 345 32.40 -23.56 20.78
C GLU A 345 32.24 -24.77 19.85
N GLY A 346 31.54 -25.81 20.30
CA GLY A 346 31.32 -27.04 19.52
C GLY A 346 30.50 -26.87 18.24
N PHE A 347 29.70 -25.80 18.11
CA PHE A 347 28.88 -25.55 16.92
C PHE A 347 29.50 -24.56 15.94
N LYS A 348 30.52 -23.80 16.37
CA LYS A 348 31.06 -22.65 15.62
C LYS A 348 31.52 -23.03 14.21
N GLU A 349 32.31 -24.11 14.09
CA GLU A 349 32.84 -24.54 12.80
C GLU A 349 31.78 -25.14 11.87
N GLU A 350 30.76 -25.79 12.42
CA GLU A 350 29.63 -26.30 11.63
C GLU A 350 28.77 -25.15 11.11
N ASP A 351 28.41 -24.20 11.98
CA ASP A 351 27.64 -23.01 11.64
C ASP A 351 28.38 -22.16 10.58
N ARG A 352 29.71 -21.99 10.74
CA ARG A 352 30.58 -21.33 9.76
C ARG A 352 30.51 -21.99 8.39
N LYS A 353 30.67 -23.32 8.35
CA LYS A 353 30.61 -24.10 7.11
C LYS A 353 29.24 -24.03 6.48
N PHE A 354 28.18 -24.06 7.28
CA PHE A 354 26.80 -23.96 6.81
C PHE A 354 26.53 -22.60 6.15
N LEU A 355 26.87 -21.50 6.82
CA LEU A 355 26.61 -20.14 6.36
C LEU A 355 27.45 -19.75 5.12
N LEU A 356 28.73 -20.13 5.07
CA LEU A 356 29.63 -19.77 3.96
C LEU A 356 29.61 -20.75 2.79
N LYS A 357 28.79 -21.81 2.84
CA LYS A 357 28.82 -22.89 1.84
C LYS A 357 28.54 -22.39 0.42
N GLY A 358 29.56 -22.47 -0.44
CA GLY A 358 29.48 -22.07 -1.85
C GLY A 358 29.80 -20.59 -2.11
N SER A 359 29.97 -19.78 -1.06
CA SER A 359 30.26 -18.34 -1.17
C SER A 359 31.77 -18.08 -1.17
N PHE A 360 32.39 -18.20 -2.35
CA PHE A 360 33.83 -17.99 -2.54
C PHE A 360 34.20 -16.62 -3.12
N LYS A 361 33.44 -16.17 -4.14
CA LYS A 361 33.67 -14.89 -4.84
C LYS A 361 32.60 -13.84 -4.53
N TYR A 362 31.37 -14.29 -4.34
CA TYR A 362 30.21 -13.48 -4.00
C TYR A 362 29.32 -14.26 -3.02
N VAL A 363 28.39 -13.57 -2.37
CA VAL A 363 27.40 -14.22 -1.49
C VAL A 363 26.38 -14.94 -2.36
N THR A 364 26.26 -16.26 -2.18
CA THR A 364 25.31 -17.09 -2.95
C THR A 364 23.90 -17.04 -2.36
N LEU A 365 22.88 -17.30 -3.18
CA LEU A 365 21.49 -17.44 -2.71
C LEU A 365 21.38 -18.44 -1.55
N ARG A 366 22.07 -19.58 -1.65
CA ARG A 366 22.14 -20.59 -0.57
C ARG A 366 22.61 -19.98 0.75
N SER A 367 23.70 -19.22 0.73
CA SER A 367 24.23 -18.55 1.92
C SER A 367 23.29 -17.47 2.47
N ARG A 368 22.66 -16.68 1.59
CA ARG A 368 21.66 -15.68 2.00
C ARG A 368 20.50 -16.35 2.72
N LEU A 369 19.94 -17.41 2.13
CA LEU A 369 18.84 -18.17 2.74
C LEU A 369 19.27 -18.87 4.04
N ALA A 370 20.50 -19.38 4.13
CA ALA A 370 21.02 -19.98 5.36
C ALA A 370 21.09 -18.98 6.51
N ASP A 371 21.58 -17.77 6.25
CA ASP A 371 21.63 -16.65 7.21
C ASP A 371 20.22 -16.21 7.62
N LEU A 372 19.30 -16.05 6.66
CA LEU A 372 17.91 -15.72 6.98
C LEU A 372 17.19 -16.82 7.78
N LEU A 373 17.49 -18.08 7.49
CA LEU A 373 16.87 -19.23 8.14
C LEU A 373 17.32 -19.39 9.60
N ILE A 374 18.52 -18.97 9.97
CA ILE A 374 18.96 -19.04 11.38
C ILE A 374 18.39 -17.91 12.23
N ALA A 375 17.89 -16.82 11.63
CA ALA A 375 17.28 -15.68 12.33
C ALA A 375 18.10 -15.17 13.53
N ASP A 376 19.40 -14.95 13.34
CA ASP A 376 20.32 -14.55 14.43
C ASP A 376 20.29 -15.49 15.66
N TYR A 377 19.84 -16.75 15.45
CA TYR A 377 19.56 -17.78 16.45
C TYR A 377 18.45 -17.46 17.45
N THR A 378 17.61 -16.45 17.19
CA THR A 378 16.48 -16.09 18.06
C THR A 378 15.23 -16.90 17.76
N PHE A 379 15.11 -17.43 16.53
CA PHE A 379 13.95 -18.18 16.09
C PHE A 379 14.35 -19.40 15.24
N ARG A 380 13.58 -20.49 15.36
CA ARG A 380 13.74 -21.70 14.54
C ARG A 380 12.53 -21.89 13.65
N PHE A 381 12.70 -21.71 12.34
CA PHE A 381 11.64 -21.91 11.37
C PHE A 381 11.29 -23.38 11.17
N TYR A 382 10.03 -23.62 10.80
CA TYR A 382 9.57 -24.91 10.31
C TYR A 382 9.98 -25.08 8.85
N THR A 383 10.67 -26.17 8.50
CA THR A 383 11.16 -26.44 7.13
C THR A 383 10.48 -27.64 6.46
N GLY A 384 9.33 -28.09 6.98
CA GLY A 384 8.61 -29.24 6.42
C GLY A 384 9.39 -30.54 6.55
N GLU A 385 9.38 -31.32 5.47
CA GLU A 385 10.15 -32.58 5.33
C GLU A 385 11.63 -32.35 5.06
N ILE A 386 12.00 -31.13 4.66
CA ILE A 386 13.38 -30.81 4.33
C ILE A 386 14.13 -30.49 5.63
N SER A 387 15.29 -31.11 5.82
CA SER A 387 16.15 -30.81 6.97
C SER A 387 16.51 -29.32 6.98
N HIS A 388 16.63 -28.73 8.18
CA HIS A 388 16.96 -27.31 8.32
C HIS A 388 18.30 -26.94 7.65
N LEU A 389 19.25 -27.88 7.59
CA LEU A 389 20.57 -27.69 6.97
C LEU A 389 20.52 -27.83 5.43
N ASP A 390 19.58 -28.61 4.90
CA ASP A 390 19.44 -28.82 3.46
C ASP A 390 18.50 -27.81 2.81
N PHE A 391 17.57 -27.22 3.57
CA PHE A 391 16.56 -26.29 3.07
C PHE A 391 17.14 -25.19 2.17
N PRO A 392 18.18 -24.43 2.57
CA PRO A 392 18.75 -23.39 1.69
C PRO A 392 19.29 -23.91 0.36
N LYS A 393 19.82 -25.15 0.35
CA LYS A 393 20.32 -25.78 -0.87
C LYS A 393 19.17 -26.19 -1.78
N VAL A 394 18.15 -26.84 -1.24
CA VAL A 394 16.99 -27.32 -2.01
C VAL A 394 16.27 -26.15 -2.68
N ILE A 395 16.07 -25.04 -1.96
CA ILE A 395 15.48 -23.82 -2.53
C ILE A 395 16.35 -23.24 -3.63
N ALA A 396 17.68 -23.17 -3.44
CA ALA A 396 18.59 -22.67 -4.46
C ALA A 396 18.62 -23.55 -5.73
N ASP A 397 18.67 -24.88 -5.57
CA ASP A 397 18.62 -25.83 -6.69
C ASP A 397 17.28 -25.72 -7.45
N THR A 398 16.17 -25.60 -6.70
CA THR A 398 14.81 -25.40 -7.27
C THR A 398 14.69 -24.09 -8.04
N ARG A 399 15.22 -22.98 -7.49
CA ARG A 399 15.26 -21.68 -8.17
C ARG A 399 16.08 -21.75 -9.45
N ASN A 400 17.25 -22.39 -9.42
CA ASN A 400 18.09 -22.56 -10.60
C ASN A 400 17.38 -23.38 -11.69
N TYR A 401 16.63 -24.42 -11.31
CA TYR A 401 15.79 -25.18 -12.24
C TYR A 401 14.70 -24.31 -12.88
N TYR A 402 13.88 -23.60 -12.12
CA TYR A 402 12.80 -22.79 -12.71
C TYR A 402 13.29 -21.54 -13.48
N THR A 403 14.55 -21.14 -13.31
CA THR A 403 15.16 -20.05 -14.08
C THR A 403 15.85 -20.55 -15.36
N HIS A 404 16.57 -21.67 -15.31
CA HIS A 404 17.40 -22.15 -16.43
C HIS A 404 16.87 -23.43 -17.11
N TYR A 405 15.87 -24.08 -16.52
CA TYR A 405 15.33 -25.39 -16.92
C TYR A 405 16.41 -26.44 -17.16
N ASP A 406 17.46 -26.45 -16.31
CA ASP A 406 18.54 -27.43 -16.39
C ASP A 406 18.02 -28.82 -15.98
N LYS A 407 17.98 -29.74 -16.94
CA LYS A 407 17.56 -31.13 -16.75
C LYS A 407 18.32 -31.84 -15.61
N LYS A 408 19.56 -31.44 -15.31
CA LYS A 408 20.35 -32.04 -14.20
C LYS A 408 19.81 -31.72 -12.81
N LEU A 409 18.98 -30.69 -12.70
CA LEU A 409 18.34 -30.25 -11.46
C LEU A 409 16.87 -30.66 -11.37
N GLU A 410 16.30 -31.22 -12.45
CA GLU A 410 14.87 -31.54 -12.55
C GLU A 410 14.40 -32.54 -11.48
N ASP A 411 15.22 -33.55 -11.17
CA ASP A 411 14.91 -34.54 -10.13
C ASP A 411 15.09 -34.01 -8.70
N ARG A 412 15.82 -32.89 -8.56
CA ARG A 412 16.14 -32.25 -7.28
C ARG A 412 15.26 -31.04 -6.97
N ALA A 413 14.55 -30.54 -7.98
CA ALA A 413 13.69 -29.38 -7.85
C ALA A 413 12.35 -29.76 -7.20
N LEU A 414 11.86 -28.89 -6.32
CA LEU A 414 10.53 -29.07 -5.73
C LEU A 414 9.44 -28.91 -6.79
N LYS A 415 8.42 -29.76 -6.73
CA LYS A 415 7.29 -29.81 -7.67
C LYS A 415 5.97 -29.94 -6.91
N GLY A 416 4.88 -29.55 -7.58
CA GLY A 416 3.52 -29.71 -7.05
C GLY A 416 3.38 -29.14 -5.64
N GLU A 417 2.92 -29.98 -4.71
CA GLU A 417 2.68 -29.56 -3.33
C GLU A 417 3.95 -29.17 -2.57
N ASP A 418 5.08 -29.84 -2.79
CA ASP A 418 6.32 -29.49 -2.08
C ASP A 418 6.80 -28.08 -2.44
N LEU A 419 6.54 -27.66 -3.70
CA LEU A 419 6.79 -26.29 -4.13
C LEU A 419 5.88 -25.31 -3.41
N ILE A 420 4.58 -25.62 -3.29
CA ILE A 420 3.60 -24.79 -2.54
C ILE A 420 4.00 -24.66 -1.07
N ASN A 421 4.32 -25.78 -0.42
CA ASN A 421 4.79 -25.79 0.97
C ASN A 421 6.04 -24.92 1.15
N SER A 422 6.98 -24.98 0.20
CA SER A 422 8.17 -24.13 0.24
C SER A 422 7.86 -22.64 0.11
N ILE A 423 6.88 -22.26 -0.73
CA ILE A 423 6.44 -20.85 -0.85
C ILE A 423 5.95 -20.34 0.50
N HIS A 424 5.13 -21.13 1.21
CA HIS A 424 4.64 -20.71 2.51
C HIS A 424 5.73 -20.62 3.59
N ILE A 425 6.71 -21.53 3.57
CA ILE A 425 7.86 -21.46 4.48
C ILE A 425 8.70 -20.22 4.18
N LEU A 426 9.00 -19.94 2.91
CA LEU A 426 9.74 -18.75 2.48
C LEU A 426 8.98 -17.46 2.84
N ARG A 427 7.66 -17.44 2.65
CA ARG A 427 6.77 -16.36 3.10
C ARG A 427 6.91 -16.11 4.60
N ASN A 428 6.89 -17.18 5.40
CA ASN A 428 7.01 -17.10 6.86
C ASN A 428 8.38 -16.54 7.30
N ILE A 429 9.46 -16.89 6.58
CA ILE A 429 10.78 -16.29 6.79
C ILE A 429 10.75 -14.80 6.45
N LEU A 430 10.18 -14.42 5.30
CA LEU A 430 10.15 -13.01 4.89
C LEU A 430 9.33 -12.16 5.86
N GLU A 431 8.17 -12.66 6.30
CA GLU A 431 7.28 -11.99 7.26
C GLU A 431 7.94 -11.77 8.62
N PHE A 432 8.77 -12.70 9.09
CA PHE A 432 9.57 -12.51 10.31
C PHE A 432 10.44 -11.26 10.20
N TYR A 433 11.13 -11.11 9.07
CA TYR A 433 11.99 -9.97 8.82
C TYR A 433 11.20 -8.67 8.56
N LEU A 434 10.05 -8.72 7.89
CA LEU A 434 9.17 -7.55 7.74
C LEU A 434 8.72 -7.03 9.11
N LEU A 435 8.26 -7.91 10.01
CA LEU A 435 7.87 -7.51 11.36
C LEU A 435 9.04 -6.93 12.16
N LYS A 436 10.25 -7.50 12.04
CA LYS A 436 11.47 -6.97 12.66
C LYS A 436 11.81 -5.57 12.14
N GLU A 437 11.66 -5.34 10.85
CA GLU A 437 11.86 -4.04 10.21
C GLU A 437 10.83 -3.00 10.67
N PHE A 438 9.57 -3.40 10.88
CA PHE A 438 8.54 -2.53 11.46
C PHE A 438 8.74 -2.26 12.95
N GLY A 439 9.69 -2.93 13.60
CA GLY A 439 10.04 -2.69 15.00
C GLY A 439 9.12 -3.37 16.01
N PHE A 440 8.43 -4.43 15.61
CA PHE A 440 7.73 -5.29 16.58
C PHE A 440 8.73 -6.00 17.52
N GLY A 441 8.31 -6.25 18.75
CA GLY A 441 9.10 -7.01 19.73
C GLY A 441 9.21 -8.50 19.38
N GLU A 442 10.30 -9.15 19.79
CA GLU A 442 10.59 -10.54 19.44
C GLU A 442 9.49 -11.53 19.85
N GLU A 443 8.87 -11.35 21.02
CA GLU A 443 7.79 -12.21 21.49
C GLU A 443 6.59 -12.20 20.52
N PHE A 444 6.15 -11.00 20.11
CA PHE A 444 5.07 -10.84 19.13
C PHE A 444 5.44 -11.47 17.78
N ILE A 445 6.66 -11.25 17.31
CA ILE A 445 7.15 -11.84 16.05
C ILE A 445 7.11 -13.37 16.15
N HIS A 446 7.65 -13.95 17.22
CA HIS A 446 7.71 -15.40 17.38
C HIS A 446 6.33 -16.04 17.46
N GLU A 447 5.40 -15.43 18.20
CA GLU A 447 4.00 -15.87 18.26
C GLU A 447 3.37 -15.82 16.87
N ARG A 448 3.41 -14.67 16.22
CA ARG A 448 2.76 -14.44 14.92
C ARG A 448 3.28 -15.40 13.85
N ILE A 449 4.60 -15.59 13.77
CA ILE A 449 5.22 -16.46 12.78
C ILE A 449 4.85 -17.94 13.03
N ARG A 450 4.75 -18.37 14.29
CA ARG A 450 4.26 -19.73 14.64
C ARG A 450 2.78 -19.92 14.30
N GLU A 451 1.93 -18.92 14.58
CA GLU A 451 0.51 -18.99 14.24
C GLU A 451 0.30 -19.14 12.73
N ARG A 452 1.04 -18.38 11.93
CA ARG A 452 0.90 -18.34 10.47
C ARG A 452 1.32 -19.64 9.78
N ILE A 453 2.34 -20.34 10.30
CA ILE A 453 2.79 -21.62 9.70
C ILE A 453 1.99 -22.83 10.21
N LYS A 454 1.18 -22.66 11.26
CA LYS A 454 0.43 -23.74 11.92
C LYS A 454 -0.47 -24.54 10.97
N PRO A 455 -1.25 -23.94 10.05
CA PRO A 455 -2.11 -24.71 9.13
C PRO A 455 -1.33 -25.70 8.27
N ILE A 456 -0.18 -25.27 7.74
CA ILE A 456 0.69 -26.12 6.90
C ILE A 456 1.32 -27.22 7.73
N LYS A 457 1.79 -26.89 8.94
CA LYS A 457 2.34 -27.89 9.87
C LYS A 457 1.30 -28.98 10.18
N ILE A 458 0.06 -28.60 10.50
CA ILE A 458 -1.03 -29.54 10.76
C ILE A 458 -1.31 -30.40 9.52
N SER A 459 -1.41 -29.79 8.34
CA SER A 459 -1.63 -30.52 7.07
C SER A 459 -0.56 -31.60 6.84
N ASN A 460 0.71 -31.26 7.04
CA ASN A 460 1.82 -32.19 6.87
C ASN A 460 1.82 -33.30 7.95
N ASP A 461 1.51 -32.97 9.20
CA ASP A 461 1.44 -33.95 10.29
C ASP A 461 0.30 -34.98 10.07
N VAL A 462 -0.86 -34.53 9.57
CA VAL A 462 -1.97 -35.41 9.18
C VAL A 462 -1.54 -36.37 8.07
N LYS A 463 -0.85 -35.87 7.04
CA LYS A 463 -0.37 -36.68 5.92
C LYS A 463 0.61 -37.77 6.33
N LYS A 464 1.55 -37.46 7.23
CA LYS A 464 2.47 -38.45 7.80
C LYS A 464 1.72 -39.58 8.50
N THR A 465 0.68 -39.22 9.23
CA THR A 465 -0.14 -40.18 9.98
C THR A 465 -0.96 -41.07 9.06
N ASP A 466 -1.44 -40.54 7.92
CA ASP A 466 -2.16 -41.34 6.93
C ASP A 466 -1.23 -42.25 6.11
N GLN A 467 0.00 -41.80 5.80
CA GLN A 467 1.00 -42.63 5.13
C GLN A 467 1.47 -43.77 6.02
N SER A 468 1.68 -43.53 7.32
CA SER A 468 2.08 -44.59 8.26
C SER A 468 1.00 -45.67 8.45
N LYS A 469 -0.29 -45.31 8.35
CA LYS A 469 -1.42 -46.25 8.39
C LYS A 469 -1.60 -47.09 7.13
N ARG A 470 -1.06 -46.67 5.98
CA ARG A 470 -1.13 -47.43 4.71
C ARG A 470 -0.01 -48.45 4.54
N HIS A 471 1.01 -48.39 5.40
CA HIS A 471 2.17 -49.29 5.41
C HIS A 471 2.16 -50.29 6.58
N VAL A 472 1.06 -50.35 7.33
CA VAL A 472 0.71 -51.39 8.30
C VAL A 472 -0.45 -52.17 7.71
#